data_AF-A0A1Z5KGC0-F1
#
_entry.id   AF-A0A1Z5KGC0-F1
#
_cell.length_a   1.000
_cell.length_b   1.000
_cell.length_c   1.000
_cell.angle_alpha   90.00
_cell.angle_beta   90.00
_cell.angle_gamma   90.00
#
_symmetry.space_group_name_H-M   'P 1'
#
loop_
_entity.id
_entity.type
_entity.pdbx_description
1 polymer ?
#
loop_
_entity_poly.entity_id
_entity_poly.type
_entity_poly.pdbx_seq_one_letter_code
_entity_poly.pdbx_strand_id
1 'polypeptide(L)'
;MSSGDETYLESFVESLTTLPYQVRRNLELVQDLDRSYQSDLAKLQELYTAYLQQAEEKVLQLEVAPMETGKGVRVIRKEDAEKAPIIIPTTAELMAYTYDADAMRQIEALQADCLQKADEKVCVARQAYEWIDAVVERLDDDLQALSKILQAQGEFQQEEVAQPNDLAACQLGTEWILAKVLEFDTKTRTYKLVDEDVESHKVFHLPEDQVVILRGVDRLSKGDTVFAVYPDTTSFYQATVVQVPRKTAGQSSPFVIVSFMDDSDEFGVTHDKTVQLQHIMVPPK
;
A
#
# COMPACT_ATOMS: atom_id res chain seq x y z
N MET A 1 30.27 1.53 -15.64
CA MET A 1 29.13 2.46 -15.55
C MET A 1 29.38 3.55 -16.56
N SER A 2 28.61 3.52 -17.65
CA SER A 2 28.88 4.24 -18.90
C SER A 2 28.15 5.58 -18.89
N SER A 3 28.71 6.59 -19.55
CA SER A 3 28.15 7.95 -19.74
C SER A 3 26.67 8.02 -20.15
N GLY A 4 26.05 6.92 -20.60
CA GLY A 4 24.62 6.86 -20.91
C GLY A 4 23.70 6.78 -19.67
N ASP A 5 24.17 6.24 -18.54
CA ASP A 5 23.37 6.14 -17.31
C ASP A 5 23.20 7.52 -16.65
N GLU A 6 24.23 8.37 -16.71
CA GLU A 6 24.19 9.75 -16.23
C GLU A 6 23.20 10.60 -17.04
N THR A 7 23.25 10.52 -18.38
CA THR A 7 22.33 11.27 -19.25
C THR A 7 20.86 10.84 -19.07
N TYR A 8 20.63 9.55 -18.80
CA TYR A 8 19.29 9.04 -18.55
C TYR A 8 18.73 9.51 -17.20
N LEU A 9 19.52 9.42 -16.13
CA LEU A 9 19.14 9.91 -14.80
C LEU A 9 18.88 11.43 -14.83
N GLU A 10 19.70 12.19 -15.55
CA GLU A 10 19.48 13.63 -15.75
C GLU A 10 18.15 13.90 -16.46
N SER A 11 17.83 13.18 -17.55
CA SER A 11 16.55 13.32 -18.25
C SER A 11 15.35 12.90 -17.39
N PHE A 12 15.51 11.87 -16.56
CA PHE A 12 14.48 11.43 -15.62
C PHE A 12 14.24 12.47 -14.52
N VAL A 13 15.30 12.97 -13.89
CA VAL A 13 15.24 14.02 -12.89
C VAL A 13 14.63 15.29 -13.49
N GLU A 14 15.04 15.69 -14.69
CA GLU A 14 14.48 16.85 -15.39
C GLU A 14 12.97 16.71 -15.59
N SER A 15 12.49 15.52 -15.97
CA SER A 15 11.05 15.27 -16.08
C SER A 15 10.31 15.34 -14.74
N LEU A 16 10.95 14.93 -13.64
CA LEU A 16 10.39 15.00 -12.28
C LEU A 16 10.39 16.42 -11.71
N THR A 17 11.27 17.32 -12.15
CA THR A 17 11.36 18.69 -11.56
C THR A 17 10.05 19.48 -11.69
N THR A 18 9.24 19.18 -12.71
CA THR A 18 7.98 19.88 -12.98
C THR A 18 6.78 19.30 -12.24
N LEU A 19 6.85 18.02 -11.85
CA LEU A 19 5.74 17.30 -11.23
C LEU A 19 5.32 17.90 -9.86
N PRO A 20 6.23 18.18 -8.90
CA PRO A 20 5.85 18.78 -7.63
C PRO A 20 5.15 20.13 -7.79
N TYR A 21 5.59 20.94 -8.76
CA TYR A 21 4.96 22.23 -9.04
C TYR A 21 3.55 22.06 -9.60
N GLN A 22 3.38 21.14 -10.55
CA GLN A 22 2.09 20.83 -11.17
C GLN A 22 1.08 20.27 -10.17
N VAL A 23 1.50 19.30 -9.35
CA VAL A 23 0.66 18.72 -8.29
C VAL A 23 0.29 19.78 -7.26
N ARG A 24 1.25 20.60 -6.80
CA ARG A 24 0.97 21.66 -5.82
C ARG A 24 -0.04 22.66 -6.37
N ARG A 25 0.12 23.11 -7.62
CA ARG A 25 -0.81 24.02 -8.29
C ARG A 25 -2.22 23.43 -8.37
N ASN A 26 -2.35 22.16 -8.73
CA ASN A 26 -3.66 21.50 -8.80
C ASN A 26 -4.31 21.35 -7.41
N LEU A 27 -3.54 21.03 -6.38
CA LEU A 27 -4.04 20.96 -5.01
C LEU A 27 -4.46 22.33 -4.48
N GLU A 28 -3.70 23.38 -4.77
CA GLU A 28 -4.09 24.77 -4.47
C GLU A 28 -5.41 25.12 -5.16
N LEU A 29 -5.56 24.79 -6.46
CA LEU A 29 -6.80 25.03 -7.20
C LEU A 29 -7.99 24.24 -6.62
N VAL A 30 -7.79 22.98 -6.22
CA VAL A 30 -8.83 22.18 -5.56
C VAL A 30 -9.24 22.81 -4.22
N GLN A 31 -8.29 23.34 -3.45
CA GLN A 31 -8.59 24.04 -2.19
C GLN A 31 -9.38 25.32 -2.42
N ASP A 32 -9.01 26.12 -3.43
CA ASP A 32 -9.72 27.36 -3.76
C ASP A 32 -11.14 27.08 -4.24
N LEU A 33 -11.31 26.09 -5.12
CA LEU A 33 -12.62 25.62 -5.55
C LEU A 33 -13.44 25.04 -4.38
N ASP A 34 -12.82 24.32 -3.45
CA ASP A 34 -13.49 23.79 -2.25
C ASP A 34 -13.99 24.92 -1.35
N ARG A 35 -13.17 25.93 -1.07
CA ARG A 35 -13.59 27.10 -0.27
C ARG A 35 -14.74 27.85 -0.93
N SER A 36 -14.66 28.06 -2.25
CA SER A 36 -15.75 28.71 -2.98
C SER A 36 -17.03 27.88 -2.97
N TYR A 37 -16.93 26.56 -3.20
CA TYR A 37 -18.05 25.62 -3.14
C TYR A 37 -18.72 25.62 -1.76
N GLN A 38 -17.93 25.59 -0.67
CA GLN A 38 -18.47 25.64 0.69
C GLN A 38 -19.23 26.94 0.97
N SER A 39 -18.72 28.08 0.49
CA SER A 39 -19.40 29.37 0.64
C SER A 39 -20.74 29.39 -0.10
N ASP A 40 -20.80 28.85 -1.31
CA ASP A 40 -22.03 28.83 -2.10
C ASP A 40 -23.02 27.80 -1.57
N LEU A 41 -22.55 26.65 -1.06
CA LEU A 41 -23.38 25.67 -0.40
C LEU A 41 -24.03 26.23 0.87
N ALA A 42 -23.31 27.05 1.64
CA ALA A 42 -23.87 27.73 2.81
C ALA A 42 -24.98 28.72 2.41
N LYS A 43 -24.76 29.52 1.35
CA LYS A 43 -25.80 30.42 0.81
C LYS A 43 -27.00 29.65 0.27
N LEU A 44 -26.78 28.51 -0.38
CA LEU A 44 -27.84 27.65 -0.89
C LEU A 44 -28.71 27.10 0.25
N GLN A 45 -28.08 26.65 1.34
CA GLN A 45 -28.80 26.21 2.54
C GLN A 45 -29.61 27.35 3.18
N GLU A 46 -29.05 28.56 3.24
CA GLU A 46 -29.76 29.74 3.74
C GLU A 46 -30.98 30.08 2.87
N LEU A 47 -30.84 30.07 1.55
CA LEU A 47 -31.94 30.30 0.61
C LEU A 47 -33.04 29.23 0.72
N TYR A 48 -32.68 27.95 0.81
CA TYR A 48 -33.65 26.87 1.03
C TYR A 48 -34.38 27.05 2.36
N THR A 49 -33.68 27.42 3.43
CA THR A 49 -34.27 27.65 4.75
C THR A 49 -35.22 28.83 4.72
N ALA A 50 -34.83 29.93 4.08
CA ALA A 50 -35.68 31.11 3.93
C ALA A 50 -36.93 30.82 3.09
N TYR A 51 -36.78 30.06 1.99
CA TYR A 51 -37.90 29.63 1.16
C TYR A 51 -38.90 28.76 1.93
N LEU A 52 -38.40 27.79 2.71
CA LEU A 52 -39.24 26.94 3.56
C LEU A 52 -39.96 27.77 4.63
N GLN A 53 -39.27 28.69 5.31
CA GLN A 53 -39.88 29.58 6.30
C GLN A 53 -40.96 30.47 5.68
N GLN A 54 -40.72 31.02 4.49
CA GLN A 54 -41.70 31.83 3.77
C GLN A 54 -42.92 30.98 3.35
N ALA A 55 -42.70 29.75 2.88
CA ALA A 55 -43.77 28.82 2.56
C ALA A 55 -44.59 28.44 3.81
N GLU A 56 -43.93 28.15 4.93
CA GLU A 56 -44.57 27.88 6.22
C GLU A 56 -45.39 29.09 6.70
N GLU A 57 -44.85 30.31 6.60
CA GLU A 57 -45.59 31.52 6.98
C GLU A 57 -46.84 31.72 6.11
N LYS A 58 -46.74 31.44 4.81
CA LYS A 58 -47.89 31.47 3.90
C LYS A 58 -48.92 30.41 4.29
N VAL A 59 -48.50 29.18 4.62
CA VAL A 59 -49.41 28.12 5.06
C VAL A 59 -50.05 28.43 6.41
N LEU A 60 -49.33 29.05 7.35
CA LEU A 60 -49.87 29.48 8.65
C LEU A 60 -50.93 30.58 8.53
N GLN A 61 -50.95 31.31 7.40
CA GLN A 61 -52.01 32.26 7.09
C GLN A 61 -53.29 31.57 6.60
N LEU A 62 -53.32 30.24 6.48
CA LEU A 62 -54.48 29.48 6.08
C LEU A 62 -55.20 28.90 7.32
N GLU A 63 -56.50 29.16 7.44
CA GLU A 63 -57.38 28.57 8.44
C GLU A 63 -58.29 27.52 7.81
N VAL A 64 -58.48 26.41 8.50
CA VAL A 64 -59.44 25.37 8.10
C VAL A 64 -60.82 25.74 8.64
N ALA A 65 -61.77 26.04 7.74
CA ALA A 65 -63.15 26.38 8.08
C ALA A 65 -64.12 25.25 7.68
N PRO A 66 -65.12 24.92 8.51
CA PRO A 66 -66.13 23.92 8.17
C PRO A 66 -67.13 24.45 7.13
N MET A 67 -67.49 23.61 6.16
CA MET A 67 -68.48 23.85 5.11
C MET A 67 -69.52 22.72 5.08
N GLU A 68 -70.70 22.96 4.48
CA GLU A 68 -71.79 21.96 4.41
C GLU A 68 -71.40 20.65 3.68
N THR A 69 -70.38 20.71 2.80
CA THR A 69 -69.88 19.58 2.00
C THR A 69 -68.51 19.04 2.46
N GLY A 70 -67.91 19.59 3.51
CA GLY A 70 -66.58 19.16 3.99
C GLY A 70 -65.79 20.21 4.78
N LYS A 71 -64.45 20.11 4.75
CA LYS A 71 -63.53 21.12 5.32
C LYS A 71 -62.90 21.92 4.19
N GLY A 72 -62.99 23.24 4.25
CA GLY A 72 -62.34 24.16 3.32
C GLY A 72 -61.25 25.00 4.02
N VAL A 73 -60.53 25.80 3.24
CA VAL A 73 -59.43 26.64 3.70
C VAL A 73 -59.72 28.11 3.36
N ARG A 74 -59.43 29.02 4.29
CA ARG A 74 -59.54 30.50 4.11
C ARG A 74 -58.26 31.21 4.56
N VAL A 75 -57.94 32.37 3.99
CA VAL A 75 -56.76 33.17 4.36
C VAL A 75 -57.08 34.11 5.53
N ILE A 76 -56.22 34.19 6.54
CA ILE A 76 -56.42 34.89 7.83
C ILE A 76 -56.03 36.39 7.77
N ARG A 77 -55.24 36.85 6.79
CA ARG A 77 -54.64 38.20 6.85
C ARG A 77 -55.51 39.35 6.30
N LYS A 78 -55.87 40.22 7.27
CA LYS A 78 -56.27 41.65 7.33
C LYS A 78 -57.48 42.16 6.52
N GLU A 79 -58.45 42.63 7.33
CA GLU A 79 -59.60 43.51 7.08
C GLU A 79 -60.84 42.92 6.39
N ASP A 80 -60.72 41.83 5.61
CA ASP A 80 -61.86 41.18 4.93
C ASP A 80 -62.02 39.66 5.23
N ALA A 81 -61.47 39.17 6.34
CA ALA A 81 -61.45 37.74 6.69
C ALA A 81 -62.86 37.10 6.87
N GLU A 82 -63.89 37.88 7.17
CA GLU A 82 -65.27 37.38 7.29
C GLU A 82 -66.00 37.25 5.94
N LYS A 83 -65.47 37.82 4.85
CA LYS A 83 -66.08 37.79 3.50
C LYS A 83 -65.33 36.94 2.48
N ALA A 84 -64.15 36.42 2.81
CA ALA A 84 -63.38 35.58 1.90
C ALA A 84 -64.11 34.24 1.66
N PRO A 85 -64.33 33.82 0.39
CA PRO A 85 -65.00 32.56 0.11
C PRO A 85 -64.18 31.39 0.61
N ILE A 86 -64.83 30.46 1.32
CA ILE A 86 -64.22 29.19 1.73
C ILE A 86 -64.08 28.32 0.49
N ILE A 87 -62.85 27.95 0.14
CA ILE A 87 -62.55 27.11 -1.03
C ILE A 87 -61.98 25.78 -0.52
N ILE A 88 -62.21 24.69 -1.24
CA ILE A 88 -61.48 23.43 -1.05
C ILE A 88 -60.33 23.46 -2.05
N PRO A 89 -59.13 23.96 -1.67
CA PRO A 89 -58.05 24.10 -2.63
C PRO A 89 -57.51 22.73 -3.01
N THR A 90 -57.20 22.57 -4.29
CA THR A 90 -56.45 21.43 -4.78
C THR A 90 -54.98 21.53 -4.35
N THR A 91 -54.26 20.41 -4.35
CA THR A 91 -52.82 20.38 -4.05
C THR A 91 -52.04 21.33 -4.98
N ALA A 92 -52.45 21.46 -6.23
CA ALA A 92 -51.84 22.37 -7.21
C ALA A 92 -52.02 23.85 -6.84
N GLU A 93 -53.20 24.25 -6.37
CA GLU A 93 -53.49 25.63 -5.96
C GLU A 93 -52.73 26.01 -4.67
N LEU A 94 -52.61 25.08 -3.72
CA LEU A 94 -51.80 25.28 -2.52
C LEU A 94 -50.31 25.42 -2.85
N MET A 95 -49.79 24.57 -3.74
CA MET A 95 -48.40 24.67 -4.21
C MET A 95 -48.15 26.02 -4.89
N ALA A 96 -49.04 26.44 -5.79
CA ALA A 96 -48.91 27.73 -6.49
C ALA A 96 -48.96 28.94 -5.54
N TYR A 97 -49.73 28.85 -4.44
CA TYR A 97 -49.80 29.90 -3.42
C TYR A 97 -48.49 30.02 -2.62
N THR A 98 -47.91 28.88 -2.23
CA THR A 98 -46.64 28.86 -1.49
C THR A 98 -45.43 29.17 -2.38
N TYR A 99 -45.53 28.85 -3.67
CA TYR A 99 -44.45 28.97 -4.63
C TYR A 99 -43.96 30.42 -4.78
N ASP A 100 -42.64 30.58 -4.78
CA ASP A 100 -41.97 31.83 -5.07
C ASP A 100 -41.01 31.58 -6.24
N ALA A 101 -41.36 32.16 -7.40
CA ALA A 101 -40.65 31.92 -8.64
C ALA A 101 -39.23 32.51 -8.64
N ASP A 102 -39.01 33.61 -7.93
CA ASP A 102 -37.71 34.28 -7.91
C ASP A 102 -36.76 33.58 -6.92
N ALA A 103 -37.26 33.15 -5.77
CA ALA A 103 -36.50 32.34 -4.82
C ALA A 103 -36.09 30.98 -5.45
N MET A 104 -37.02 30.31 -6.13
CA MET A 104 -36.73 29.04 -6.80
C MET A 104 -35.72 29.19 -7.93
N ARG A 105 -35.80 30.25 -8.74
CA ARG A 105 -34.77 30.51 -9.77
C ARG A 105 -33.38 30.74 -9.18
N GLN A 106 -33.29 31.48 -8.06
CA GLN A 106 -32.02 31.72 -7.39
C GLN A 106 -31.42 30.43 -6.82
N ILE A 107 -32.28 29.59 -6.22
CA ILE A 107 -31.90 28.26 -5.71
C ILE A 107 -31.38 27.38 -6.86
N GLU A 108 -32.12 27.31 -7.97
CA GLU A 108 -31.74 26.50 -9.14
C GLU A 108 -30.41 26.97 -9.75
N ALA A 109 -30.24 28.29 -9.92
CA ALA A 109 -29.01 28.87 -10.45
C ALA A 109 -27.81 28.57 -9.54
N LEU A 110 -27.95 28.79 -8.23
CA LEU A 110 -26.86 28.54 -7.28
C LEU A 110 -26.56 27.04 -7.13
N GLN A 111 -27.57 26.18 -7.25
CA GLN A 111 -27.39 24.73 -7.27
C GLN A 111 -26.61 24.29 -8.52
N ALA A 112 -26.90 24.85 -9.69
CA ALA A 112 -26.15 24.58 -10.92
C ALA A 112 -24.68 25.01 -10.79
N ASP A 113 -24.42 26.20 -10.24
CA ASP A 113 -23.06 26.70 -9.98
C ASP A 113 -22.30 25.81 -8.99
N CYS A 114 -22.96 25.35 -7.91
CA CYS A 114 -22.36 24.43 -6.95
C CYS A 114 -21.99 23.09 -7.61
N LEU A 115 -22.86 22.55 -8.46
CA LEU A 115 -22.62 21.30 -9.17
C LEU A 115 -21.42 21.45 -10.12
N GLN A 116 -21.38 22.53 -10.90
CA GLN A 116 -20.27 22.80 -11.81
C GLN A 116 -18.94 22.87 -11.05
N LYS A 117 -18.89 23.59 -9.92
CA LYS A 117 -17.67 23.67 -9.11
C LYS A 117 -17.26 22.31 -8.52
N ALA A 118 -18.22 21.47 -8.16
CA ALA A 118 -17.94 20.12 -7.69
C ALA A 118 -17.32 19.26 -8.81
N ASP A 119 -17.86 19.33 -10.02
CA ASP A 119 -17.33 18.62 -11.19
C ASP A 119 -15.91 19.10 -11.56
N GLU A 120 -15.68 20.42 -11.53
CA GLU A 120 -14.35 21.01 -11.76
C GLU A 120 -13.32 20.50 -10.73
N LYS A 121 -13.69 20.42 -9.45
CA LYS A 121 -12.81 19.86 -8.41
C LYS A 121 -12.44 18.41 -8.69
N VAL A 122 -13.41 17.59 -9.09
CA VAL A 122 -13.17 16.19 -9.42
C VAL A 122 -12.24 16.08 -10.63
N CYS A 123 -12.42 16.93 -11.63
CA CYS A 123 -11.56 16.96 -12.82
C CYS A 123 -10.11 17.31 -12.47
N VAL A 124 -9.88 18.36 -11.68
CA VAL A 124 -8.53 18.79 -11.26
C VAL A 124 -7.86 17.74 -10.38
N ALA A 125 -8.60 17.13 -9.45
CA ALA A 125 -8.09 16.06 -8.61
C ALA A 125 -7.70 14.82 -9.42
N ARG A 126 -8.53 14.44 -10.40
CA ARG A 126 -8.23 13.34 -11.33
C ARG A 126 -6.97 13.62 -12.14
N GLN A 127 -6.81 14.84 -12.67
CA GLN A 127 -5.62 15.21 -13.42
C GLN A 127 -4.34 15.10 -12.58
N ALA A 128 -4.38 15.54 -11.32
CA ALA A 128 -3.24 15.41 -10.40
C ALA A 128 -2.90 13.94 -10.13
N TYR A 129 -3.91 13.07 -9.99
CA TYR A 129 -3.73 11.64 -9.83
C TYR A 129 -3.06 11.02 -11.07
N GLU A 130 -3.58 11.31 -12.27
CA GLU A 130 -3.06 10.80 -13.53
C GLU A 130 -1.57 11.16 -13.76
N TRP A 131 -1.14 12.35 -13.34
CA TRP A 131 0.27 12.73 -13.42
C TRP A 131 1.17 11.94 -12.48
N ILE A 132 0.70 11.65 -11.26
CA ILE A 132 1.45 10.85 -10.30
C ILE A 132 1.52 9.40 -10.78
N ASP A 133 0.39 8.86 -11.25
CA ASP A 133 0.28 7.49 -11.75
C ASP A 133 1.22 7.24 -12.93
N ALA A 134 1.25 8.15 -13.91
CA ALA A 134 2.16 8.07 -15.05
C ALA A 134 3.64 8.09 -14.65
N VAL A 135 4.00 8.76 -13.55
CA VAL A 135 5.36 8.77 -13.03
C VAL A 135 5.70 7.45 -12.33
N VAL A 136 4.75 6.88 -11.58
CA VAL A 136 4.91 5.57 -10.93
C VAL A 136 5.05 4.46 -11.96
N GLU A 137 4.17 4.42 -12.97
CA GLU A 137 4.25 3.42 -14.05
C GLU A 137 5.60 3.48 -14.76
N ARG A 138 6.08 4.69 -15.06
CA ARG A 138 7.38 4.88 -15.68
C ARG A 138 8.53 4.38 -14.77
N LEU A 139 8.49 4.71 -13.48
CA LEU A 139 9.47 4.21 -12.50
C LEU A 139 9.50 2.68 -12.45
N ASP A 140 8.33 2.04 -12.47
CA ASP A 140 8.21 0.59 -12.47
C ASP A 140 8.79 -0.03 -13.74
N ASP A 141 8.50 0.54 -14.91
CA ASP A 141 9.09 0.11 -16.19
C ASP A 141 10.61 0.27 -16.21
N ASP A 142 11.10 1.39 -15.69
CA ASP A 142 12.53 1.70 -15.62
C ASP A 142 13.27 0.75 -14.67
N LEU A 143 12.69 0.46 -13.50
CA LEU A 143 13.22 -0.53 -12.55
C LEU A 143 13.22 -1.94 -13.16
N GLN A 144 12.17 -2.32 -13.89
CA GLN A 144 12.14 -3.60 -14.59
C GLN A 144 13.21 -3.68 -15.67
N ALA A 145 13.42 -2.62 -16.45
CA ALA A 145 14.46 -2.57 -17.46
C ALA A 145 15.86 -2.71 -16.84
N LEU A 146 16.14 -1.95 -15.78
CA LEU A 146 17.41 -2.04 -15.03
C LEU A 146 17.62 -3.43 -14.43
N SER A 147 16.59 -4.02 -13.83
CA SER A 147 16.68 -5.38 -13.27
C SER A 147 17.08 -6.41 -14.32
N LYS A 148 16.52 -6.35 -15.54
CA LYS A 148 16.85 -7.25 -16.66
C LYS A 148 18.29 -7.05 -17.13
N ILE A 149 18.78 -5.81 -17.18
CA ILE A 149 20.16 -5.52 -17.57
C ILE A 149 21.13 -6.11 -16.55
N LEU A 150 20.88 -5.89 -15.26
CA LEU A 150 21.74 -6.39 -14.20
C LEU A 150 21.71 -7.92 -14.08
N GLN A 151 20.55 -8.55 -14.34
CA GLN A 151 20.43 -10.01 -14.48
C GLN A 151 21.29 -10.53 -15.64
N ALA A 152 21.24 -9.86 -16.80
CA ALA A 152 22.04 -10.24 -17.97
C ALA A 152 23.55 -10.06 -17.74
N GLN A 153 23.95 -9.09 -16.91
CA GLN A 153 25.34 -8.87 -16.53
C GLN A 153 25.81 -9.79 -15.39
N GLY A 154 24.89 -10.58 -14.79
CA GLY A 154 25.19 -11.45 -13.66
C GLY A 154 25.46 -10.71 -12.35
N GLU A 155 25.20 -9.40 -12.30
CA GLU A 155 25.37 -8.54 -11.12
C GLU A 155 24.11 -8.48 -10.24
N PHE A 156 22.97 -8.93 -10.75
CA PHE A 156 21.72 -9.04 -10.00
C PHE A 156 21.13 -10.44 -10.19
N GLN A 157 21.33 -11.30 -9.20
CA GLN A 157 20.54 -12.51 -9.07
C GLN A 157 19.24 -12.09 -8.39
N GLN A 158 18.11 -12.29 -9.06
CA GLN A 158 16.81 -12.14 -8.41
C GLN A 158 16.86 -13.01 -7.15
N GLU A 159 16.67 -12.42 -5.97
CA GLU A 159 16.47 -13.18 -4.74
C GLU A 159 15.24 -14.06 -4.99
N GLU A 160 15.49 -15.28 -5.44
CA GLU A 160 14.45 -16.27 -5.57
C GLU A 160 13.88 -16.43 -4.17
N VAL A 161 12.59 -16.14 -4.04
CA VAL A 161 11.84 -16.37 -2.81
C VAL A 161 12.09 -17.82 -2.40
N ALA A 162 12.44 -18.06 -1.14
CA ALA A 162 12.75 -19.40 -0.66
C ALA A 162 11.56 -20.33 -0.95
N GLN A 163 11.86 -21.52 -1.46
CA GLN A 163 10.85 -22.53 -1.75
C GLN A 163 10.62 -23.41 -0.52
N PRO A 164 9.42 -24.02 -0.39
CA PRO A 164 9.19 -25.04 0.62
C PRO A 164 10.20 -26.19 0.46
N ASN A 165 10.81 -26.59 1.57
CA ASN A 165 11.91 -27.55 1.74
C ASN A 165 13.32 -27.04 1.41
N ASP A 166 13.50 -25.76 1.11
CA ASP A 166 14.86 -25.19 1.06
C ASP A 166 15.54 -25.30 2.43
N LEU A 167 16.83 -25.65 2.43
CA LEU A 167 17.65 -25.65 3.63
C LEU A 167 17.99 -24.20 4.01
N ALA A 168 17.92 -23.89 5.30
CA ALA A 168 18.22 -22.58 5.84
C ALA A 168 18.98 -22.71 7.16
N ALA A 169 19.88 -21.77 7.41
CA ALA A 169 20.45 -21.55 8.74
C ALA A 169 19.60 -20.49 9.46
N CYS A 170 19.11 -20.81 10.66
CA CYS A 170 18.35 -19.88 11.48
C CYS A 170 19.11 -19.48 12.74
N GLN A 171 19.07 -18.19 13.08
CA GLN A 171 19.71 -17.66 14.27
C GLN A 171 18.79 -17.75 15.49
N LEU A 172 19.23 -18.47 16.51
CA LEU A 172 18.53 -18.62 17.79
C LEU A 172 19.44 -18.11 18.91
N GLY A 173 19.28 -16.84 19.26
CA GLY A 173 20.15 -16.17 20.23
C GLY A 173 21.57 -16.00 19.66
N THR A 174 22.54 -16.74 20.20
CA THR A 174 23.94 -16.73 19.74
C THR A 174 24.30 -17.92 18.85
N GLU A 175 23.39 -18.87 18.68
CA GLU A 175 23.63 -20.12 17.96
C GLU A 175 22.92 -20.11 16.60
N TRP A 176 23.51 -20.82 15.65
CA TRP A 176 22.95 -21.02 14.32
C TRP A 176 22.58 -22.49 14.15
N ILE A 177 21.35 -22.76 13.72
CA ILE A 177 20.80 -24.12 13.61
C ILE A 177 20.30 -24.35 12.17
N LEU A 178 20.44 -25.58 11.70
CA LEU A 178 19.98 -26.05 10.40
C LEU A 178 18.49 -26.35 10.44
N ALA A 179 17.76 -25.74 9.52
CA ALA A 179 16.31 -25.84 9.42
C ALA A 179 15.87 -25.96 7.97
N LYS A 180 14.63 -26.40 7.76
CA LYS A 180 13.94 -26.44 6.47
C LYS A 180 12.84 -25.41 6.41
N VAL A 181 12.77 -24.66 5.32
CA VAL A 181 11.69 -23.71 5.07
C VAL A 181 10.39 -24.47 4.83
N LEU A 182 9.35 -24.16 5.60
CA LEU A 182 8.00 -24.63 5.33
C LEU A 182 7.23 -23.63 4.46
N GLU A 183 7.30 -22.36 4.84
CA GLU A 183 6.52 -21.29 4.22
C GLU A 183 7.20 -19.94 4.43
N PHE A 184 7.04 -19.02 3.48
CA PHE A 184 7.50 -17.64 3.60
C PHE A 184 6.32 -16.68 3.35
N ASP A 185 6.04 -15.82 4.33
CA ASP A 185 5.06 -14.75 4.18
C ASP A 185 5.74 -13.51 3.59
N THR A 186 5.46 -13.23 2.31
CA THR A 186 6.00 -12.08 1.58
C THR A 186 5.51 -10.73 2.10
N LYS A 187 4.37 -10.69 2.82
CA LYS A 187 3.82 -9.45 3.37
C LYS A 187 4.50 -9.06 4.67
N THR A 188 4.77 -10.04 5.53
CA THR A 188 5.39 -9.81 6.84
C THR A 188 6.89 -10.10 6.86
N ARG A 189 7.46 -10.57 5.74
CA ARG A 189 8.87 -11.01 5.62
C ARG A 189 9.28 -11.96 6.73
N THR A 190 8.42 -12.94 7.00
CA THR A 190 8.60 -13.91 8.08
C THR A 190 8.67 -15.32 7.51
N TYR A 191 9.70 -16.06 7.89
CA TYR A 191 9.87 -17.47 7.55
C TYR A 191 9.26 -18.36 8.63
N LYS A 192 8.56 -19.40 8.17
CA LYS A 192 8.18 -20.55 8.98
C LYS A 192 9.14 -21.68 8.67
N LEU A 193 9.91 -22.10 9.67
CA LEU A 193 11.00 -23.05 9.55
C LEU A 193 10.73 -24.24 10.46
N VAL A 194 11.21 -25.43 10.09
CA VAL A 194 11.24 -26.60 10.96
C VAL A 194 12.69 -27.04 11.16
N ASP A 195 13.06 -27.33 12.40
CA ASP A 195 14.35 -27.93 12.73
C ASP A 195 14.58 -29.21 11.92
N GLU A 196 15.80 -29.41 11.43
CA GLU A 196 16.16 -30.66 10.74
C GLU A 196 16.29 -31.85 11.69
N ASP A 197 16.41 -31.60 13.00
CA ASP A 197 16.44 -32.67 13.99
C ASP A 197 15.05 -33.34 14.11
N VAL A 198 15.00 -34.59 13.65
CA VAL A 198 13.80 -35.45 13.64
C VAL A 198 13.29 -35.71 15.06
N GLU A 199 14.11 -35.53 16.10
CA GLU A 199 13.67 -35.71 17.48
C GLU A 199 12.99 -34.44 18.05
N SER A 200 13.33 -33.25 17.55
CA SER A 200 12.86 -31.98 18.12
C SER A 200 11.54 -31.49 17.51
N HIS A 201 11.31 -31.72 16.20
CA HIS A 201 10.16 -31.21 15.43
C HIS A 201 9.80 -29.74 15.73
N LYS A 202 10.80 -28.93 16.11
CA LYS A 202 10.55 -27.57 16.58
C LYS A 202 10.29 -26.66 15.38
N VAL A 203 9.16 -25.97 15.42
CA VAL A 203 8.78 -25.01 14.38
C VAL A 203 9.16 -23.61 14.85
N PHE A 204 9.89 -22.88 14.01
CA PHE A 204 10.32 -21.51 14.25
C PHE A 204 9.58 -20.53 13.34
N HIS A 205 9.33 -19.34 13.86
CA HIS A 205 8.80 -18.21 13.13
C HIS A 205 9.79 -17.06 13.29
N LEU A 206 10.57 -16.77 12.25
CA LEU A 206 11.70 -15.85 12.32
C LEU A 206 11.62 -14.80 11.19
N PRO A 207 12.04 -13.56 11.46
CA PRO A 207 12.17 -12.54 10.43
C PRO A 207 13.30 -12.89 9.46
N GLU A 208 13.22 -12.34 8.24
CA GLU A 208 14.24 -12.50 7.19
C GLU A 208 15.68 -12.24 7.67
N ASP A 209 15.88 -11.24 8.54
CA ASP A 209 17.20 -10.89 9.08
C ASP A 209 17.88 -12.00 9.90
N GLN A 210 17.12 -12.98 10.39
CA GLN A 210 17.61 -14.09 11.23
C GLN A 210 17.72 -15.41 10.45
N VAL A 211 17.52 -15.39 9.14
CA VAL A 211 17.43 -16.58 8.30
C VAL A 211 18.32 -16.44 7.08
N VAL A 212 19.21 -17.41 6.88
CA VAL A 212 20.09 -17.49 5.71
C VAL A 212 19.74 -18.73 4.91
N ILE A 213 19.22 -18.55 3.69
CA ILE A 213 18.87 -19.66 2.80
C ILE A 213 20.14 -20.28 2.20
N LEU A 214 20.33 -21.59 2.39
CA LEU A 214 21.53 -22.34 2.01
C LEU A 214 21.40 -22.86 0.58
N ARG A 215 21.75 -22.03 -0.40
CA ARG A 215 21.72 -22.39 -1.84
C ARG A 215 23.04 -22.98 -2.35
N GLY A 216 23.98 -23.25 -1.45
CA GLY A 216 25.35 -23.65 -1.77
C GLY A 216 26.27 -22.45 -2.00
N VAL A 217 27.55 -22.62 -1.68
CA VAL A 217 28.56 -21.56 -1.82
C VAL A 217 29.40 -21.81 -3.08
N ASP A 218 29.25 -20.94 -4.08
CA ASP A 218 29.90 -21.12 -5.39
C ASP A 218 31.40 -20.83 -5.40
N ARG A 219 31.91 -20.09 -4.40
CA ARG A 219 33.30 -19.59 -4.37
C ARG A 219 33.90 -19.69 -2.98
N LEU A 220 34.39 -20.88 -2.63
CA LEU A 220 35.21 -21.11 -1.43
C LEU A 220 36.68 -21.28 -1.80
N SER A 221 37.54 -20.57 -1.09
CA SER A 221 39.00 -20.69 -1.16
C SER A 221 39.56 -21.37 0.08
N LYS A 222 40.73 -21.97 -0.05
CA LYS A 222 41.46 -22.50 1.11
C LYS A 222 41.82 -21.34 2.04
N GLY A 223 41.44 -21.47 3.32
CA GLY A 223 41.66 -20.46 4.35
C GLY A 223 40.45 -19.57 4.64
N ASP A 224 39.35 -19.70 3.88
CA ASP A 224 38.14 -18.92 4.14
C ASP A 224 37.46 -19.36 5.45
N THR A 225 36.98 -18.38 6.21
CA THR A 225 36.16 -18.60 7.41
C THR A 225 34.71 -18.82 7.01
N VAL A 226 34.13 -19.93 7.44
CA VAL A 226 32.75 -20.33 7.17
C VAL A 226 32.08 -20.83 8.44
N PHE A 227 30.76 -20.92 8.43
CA PHE A 227 30.00 -21.70 9.40
C PHE A 227 29.61 -23.02 8.75
N ALA A 228 29.94 -24.13 9.39
CA ALA A 228 29.65 -25.47 8.90
C ALA A 228 28.87 -26.25 9.95
N VAL A 229 27.96 -27.12 9.51
CA VAL A 229 27.25 -28.02 10.41
C VAL A 229 28.22 -29.06 10.95
N TYR A 230 28.27 -29.23 12.28
CA TYR A 230 29.13 -30.24 12.89
C TYR A 230 28.57 -31.65 12.61
N PRO A 231 29.42 -32.65 12.30
CA PRO A 231 28.96 -34.01 12.01
C PRO A 231 28.01 -34.55 13.08
N ASP A 232 26.93 -35.21 12.64
CA ASP A 232 25.89 -35.79 13.49
C ASP A 232 25.11 -34.77 14.36
N THR A 233 25.13 -33.49 13.99
CA THR A 233 24.36 -32.41 14.65
C THR A 233 23.57 -31.57 13.64
N THR A 234 22.72 -30.68 14.16
CA THR A 234 22.05 -29.63 13.39
C THR A 234 22.59 -28.23 13.68
N SER A 235 23.70 -28.11 14.41
CA SER A 235 24.26 -26.82 14.82
C SER A 235 25.43 -26.41 13.93
N PHE A 236 25.47 -25.12 13.60
CA PHE A 236 26.55 -24.51 12.84
C PHE A 236 27.65 -23.97 13.75
N TYR A 237 28.89 -24.28 13.41
CA TYR A 237 30.08 -23.81 14.11
C TYR A 237 31.06 -23.17 13.15
N GLN A 238 31.83 -22.21 13.67
CA GLN A 238 32.86 -21.53 12.91
C GLN A 238 34.00 -22.50 12.54
N ALA A 239 34.34 -22.54 11.26
CA ALA A 239 35.34 -23.42 10.70
C ALA A 239 36.15 -22.73 9.59
N THR A 240 37.35 -23.25 9.34
CA THR A 240 38.25 -22.77 8.28
C THR A 240 38.31 -23.80 7.16
N VAL A 241 38.16 -23.37 5.91
CA VAL A 241 38.24 -24.25 4.74
C VAL A 241 39.67 -24.75 4.53
N VAL A 242 39.89 -26.05 4.69
CA VAL A 242 41.19 -26.71 4.50
C VAL A 242 41.34 -27.20 3.06
N GLN A 243 40.26 -27.71 2.48
CA GLN A 243 40.22 -28.18 1.10
C GLN A 243 38.97 -27.69 0.40
N VAL A 244 39.16 -27.02 -0.75
CA VAL A 244 38.08 -26.50 -1.60
C VAL A 244 37.17 -27.61 -2.12
N PRO A 245 35.90 -27.30 -2.45
CA PRO A 245 34.91 -28.30 -2.84
C PRO A 245 35.36 -29.14 -4.05
N ARG A 246 35.31 -30.46 -3.91
CA ARG A 246 35.55 -31.39 -5.04
C ARG A 246 34.24 -32.07 -5.43
N LYS A 247 33.90 -32.01 -6.72
CA LYS A 247 32.86 -32.86 -7.32
C LYS A 247 33.48 -34.21 -7.66
N THR A 248 33.19 -35.24 -6.87
CA THR A 248 33.56 -36.63 -7.20
C THR A 248 32.47 -37.23 -8.09
N ALA A 249 32.85 -37.83 -9.23
CA ALA A 249 31.92 -38.45 -10.16
C ALA A 249 31.09 -39.55 -9.44
N GLY A 250 29.77 -39.33 -9.32
CA GLY A 250 28.83 -40.28 -8.71
C GLY A 250 28.19 -39.85 -7.38
N GLN A 251 28.60 -38.73 -6.77
CA GLN A 251 27.93 -38.18 -5.58
C GLN A 251 26.98 -37.01 -5.94
N SER A 252 25.81 -36.96 -5.31
CA SER A 252 24.76 -35.97 -5.60
C SER A 252 25.09 -34.54 -5.13
N SER A 253 25.99 -34.40 -4.15
CA SER A 253 26.39 -33.10 -3.58
C SER A 253 27.92 -33.03 -3.36
N PRO A 254 28.59 -31.94 -3.75
CA PRO A 254 30.02 -31.76 -3.44
C PRO A 254 30.27 -31.64 -1.94
N PHE A 255 31.46 -32.03 -1.49
CA PHE A 255 31.89 -31.90 -0.11
C PHE A 255 33.10 -30.97 0.00
N VAL A 256 33.22 -30.31 1.15
CA VAL A 256 34.37 -29.52 1.58
C VAL A 256 35.09 -30.25 2.71
N ILE A 257 36.36 -29.94 2.93
CA ILE A 257 37.04 -30.32 4.18
C ILE A 257 37.32 -29.05 4.98
N VAL A 258 36.87 -29.02 6.23
CA VAL A 258 36.98 -27.88 7.15
C VAL A 258 37.61 -28.30 8.47
N SER A 259 38.29 -27.35 9.11
CA SER A 259 38.78 -27.49 10.49
C SER A 259 37.95 -26.56 11.37
N PHE A 260 37.22 -27.13 12.34
CA PHE A 260 36.44 -26.35 13.31
C PHE A 260 37.35 -25.63 14.30
N MET A 261 37.01 -24.40 14.65
CA MET A 261 37.87 -23.58 15.52
C MET A 261 37.88 -24.05 16.98
N ASP A 262 36.86 -24.78 17.41
CA ASP A 262 36.67 -25.22 18.81
C ASP A 262 36.90 -26.75 19.00
N ASP A 263 37.33 -27.46 17.96
CA ASP A 263 37.54 -28.93 17.98
C ASP A 263 38.98 -29.30 18.37
N SER A 264 39.63 -28.49 19.21
CA SER A 264 40.97 -28.78 19.73
C SER A 264 40.87 -29.83 20.83
N ASP A 265 41.46 -31.00 20.60
CA ASP A 265 41.52 -32.05 21.63
C ASP A 265 42.41 -31.66 22.83
N GLU A 266 42.48 -32.51 23.85
CA GLU A 266 43.35 -32.30 25.04
C GLU A 266 44.85 -32.15 24.72
N PHE A 267 45.25 -32.38 23.46
CA PHE A 267 46.61 -32.22 22.95
C PHE A 267 46.75 -31.05 21.95
N GLY A 268 45.69 -30.27 21.73
CA GLY A 268 45.66 -29.10 20.84
C GLY A 268 45.63 -29.46 19.34
N VAL A 269 45.24 -30.69 18.98
CA VAL A 269 45.13 -31.15 17.59
C VAL A 269 43.69 -30.99 17.12
N THR A 270 43.48 -30.17 16.11
CA THR A 270 42.20 -30.04 15.41
C THR A 270 42.09 -31.07 14.30
N HIS A 271 40.97 -31.78 14.23
CA HIS A 271 40.75 -32.80 13.20
C HIS A 271 39.97 -32.21 12.02
N ASP A 272 40.49 -32.44 10.82
CA ASP A 272 39.81 -32.09 9.57
C ASP A 272 38.52 -32.92 9.42
N LYS A 273 37.39 -32.26 9.19
CA LYS A 273 36.07 -32.88 8.99
C LYS A 273 35.56 -32.66 7.57
N THR A 274 34.87 -33.66 7.03
CA THR A 274 34.22 -33.57 5.71
C THR A 274 32.78 -33.12 5.88
N VAL A 275 32.39 -32.02 5.25
CA VAL A 275 31.04 -31.44 5.35
C VAL A 275 30.47 -31.25 3.95
N GLN A 276 29.16 -31.48 3.77
CA GLN A 276 28.49 -31.25 2.48
C GLN A 276 28.41 -29.75 2.18
N LEU A 277 28.60 -29.36 0.92
CA LEU A 277 28.58 -27.94 0.51
C LEU A 277 27.26 -27.24 0.87
N GLN A 278 26.15 -27.97 0.86
CA GLN A 278 24.82 -27.47 1.24
C GLN A 278 24.66 -27.19 2.75
N HIS A 279 25.58 -27.68 3.59
CA HIS A 279 25.60 -27.46 5.04
C HIS A 279 26.66 -26.41 5.43
N ILE A 280 27.03 -25.54 4.48
CA ILE A 280 28.00 -24.47 4.69
C ILE A 280 27.31 -23.13 4.46
N MET A 281 27.58 -22.23 5.39
CA MET A 281 27.13 -20.85 5.41
C MET A 281 28.36 -19.93 5.38
N VAL A 282 28.35 -18.93 4.50
CA VAL A 282 29.31 -17.81 4.61
C VAL A 282 28.86 -16.93 5.79
N PRO A 283 29.77 -16.37 6.60
CA PRO A 283 29.38 -15.52 7.71
C PRO A 283 28.44 -14.41 7.23
N PRO A 284 27.26 -14.24 7.86
CA PRO A 284 26.37 -13.14 7.52
C PRO A 284 27.08 -11.80 7.75
N LYS A 285 26.84 -10.84 6.85
CA LYS A 285 27.46 -9.50 6.89
C LYS A 285 26.84 -8.61 7.96
#